data_AF-A0A2K8X8P0-F1
#
_entry.id   AF-A0A2K8X8P0-F1
#
_cell.length_a   1.000
_cell.length_b   1.000
_cell.length_c   1.000
_cell.angle_alpha   90.00
_cell.angle_beta   90.00
_cell.angle_gamma   90.00
#
_symmetry.space_group_name_H-M   'P 1'
#
loop_
_entity.id
_entity.type
_entity.pdbx_description
1 polymer ?
#
loop_
_entity_poly.entity_id
_entity_poly.type
_entity_poly.pdbx_seq_one_letter_code
_entity_poly.pdbx_strand_id
1 'polypeptide(L)'
;MAAKVPQHHTLIYKEINVGKFKTTRHYELINFIDPKIKLTKLLNLSKNKEFAKSSPIFWLQIRIDNKWQKPRLTGLFKTSLSNVYYGDIDKCKHLLLFNFSDRTNTLTIKYFENYYTTNLTSLLLLFIEQ
;
A
#
# COMPACT_ATOMS: atom_id res chain seq x y z
N MET A 1 13.21 5.94 25.70
CA MET A 1 12.54 4.62 25.55
C MET A 1 12.53 4.29 24.06
N ALA A 2 13.31 3.29 23.62
CA ALA A 2 13.30 2.90 22.21
C ALA A 2 11.95 2.27 21.87
N ALA A 3 11.18 2.90 20.99
CA ALA A 3 9.92 2.34 20.51
C ALA A 3 10.26 1.06 19.73
N LYS A 4 9.87 -0.10 20.27
CA LYS A 4 10.04 -1.38 19.60
C LYS A 4 9.20 -1.35 18.33
N VAL A 5 9.86 -1.36 17.17
CA VAL A 5 9.19 -1.40 15.88
C VAL A 5 8.40 -2.71 15.79
N PRO A 6 7.09 -2.67 15.49
CA PRO A 6 6.29 -3.88 15.31
C PRO A 6 6.80 -4.70 14.13
N GLN A 7 6.64 -6.02 14.21
CA GLN A 7 7.02 -6.92 13.13
C GLN A 7 6.20 -6.63 11.87
N HIS A 8 6.86 -6.59 10.71
CA HIS A 8 6.22 -6.33 9.43
C HIS A 8 6.81 -7.18 8.30
N HIS A 9 6.00 -7.40 7.27
CA HIS A 9 6.43 -8.01 6.01
C HIS A 9 6.70 -6.91 4.99
N THR A 10 7.80 -7.01 4.25
CA THR A 10 8.13 -6.07 3.18
C THR A 10 7.83 -6.73 1.83
N LEU A 11 6.94 -6.13 1.06
CA LEU A 11 6.55 -6.58 -0.28
C LEU A 11 7.03 -5.55 -1.29
N ILE A 12 7.63 -6.01 -2.37
CA ILE A 12 8.17 -5.14 -3.42
C ILE A 12 7.42 -5.45 -4.70
N TYR A 13 6.83 -4.42 -5.28
CA TYR A 13 6.10 -4.50 -6.53
C TYR A 13 6.72 -3.58 -7.59
N LYS A 14 6.67 -4.01 -8.85
CA LYS A 14 7.07 -3.24 -10.02
C LYS A 14 5.86 -2.82 -10.82
N GLU A 15 5.84 -1.58 -11.30
CA GLU A 15 4.83 -1.11 -12.23
C GLU A 15 4.93 -1.88 -13.54
N ILE A 16 3.77 -2.35 -14.02
CA ILE A 16 3.62 -3.04 -15.30
C ILE A 16 2.69 -2.22 -16.21
N ASN A 17 2.86 -2.37 -17.53
CA ASN A 17 2.11 -1.59 -18.53
C ASN A 17 2.26 -0.07 -18.33
N VAL A 18 3.46 0.39 -17.99
CA VAL A 18 3.78 1.82 -17.79
C VAL A 18 3.32 2.62 -19.02
N GLY A 19 2.59 3.70 -18.81
CA GLY A 19 2.07 4.57 -19.87
C GLY A 19 0.80 4.09 -20.58
N LYS A 20 0.36 2.83 -20.37
CA LYS A 20 -0.87 2.31 -20.98
C LYS A 20 -2.14 2.93 -20.39
N PHE A 21 -2.11 3.26 -19.11
CA PHE A 21 -3.28 3.73 -18.36
C PHE A 21 -3.03 5.11 -17.76
N LYS A 22 -3.91 6.08 -18.06
CA LYS A 22 -3.75 7.48 -17.63
C LYS A 22 -4.00 7.70 -16.12
N THR A 23 -4.94 6.95 -15.54
CA THR A 23 -5.46 7.21 -14.19
C THR A 23 -5.17 6.09 -13.19
N THR A 24 -4.60 5.00 -13.68
CA THR A 24 -4.50 3.73 -12.96
C THR A 24 -3.14 3.14 -13.21
N ARG A 25 -2.50 2.66 -12.15
CA ARG A 25 -1.21 1.99 -12.24
C ARG A 25 -1.38 0.56 -11.80
N HIS A 26 -0.78 -0.35 -12.54
CA HIS A 26 -0.79 -1.77 -12.22
C HIS A 26 0.59 -2.16 -11.74
N TYR A 27 0.63 -2.93 -10.67
CA TYR A 27 1.87 -3.38 -10.07
C TYR A 27 1.86 -4.90 -9.95
N GLU A 28 3.01 -5.50 -10.20
CA GLU A 28 3.25 -6.93 -10.06
C GLU A 28 4.32 -7.18 -8.99
N LEU A 29 4.05 -8.16 -8.13
CA LEU A 29 4.92 -8.55 -7.04
C LEU A 29 6.22 -9.16 -7.59
N ILE A 30 7.36 -8.62 -7.14
CA ILE A 30 8.69 -9.10 -7.52
C ILE A 30 9.21 -10.13 -6.50
N ASN A 31 8.82 -9.99 -5.23
CA ASN A 31 9.29 -10.87 -4.16
C ASN A 31 8.25 -11.94 -3.77
N PHE A 32 8.57 -12.74 -2.76
CA PHE A 32 7.66 -13.78 -2.26
C PHE A 32 6.53 -13.16 -1.42
N ILE A 33 5.32 -13.72 -1.55
CA ILE A 33 4.19 -13.37 -0.69
C ILE A 33 3.92 -14.51 0.29
N ASP A 34 3.93 -14.19 1.58
CA ASP A 34 3.49 -15.12 2.60
C ASP A 34 1.97 -15.34 2.43
N PRO A 35 1.48 -16.60 2.41
CA PRO A 35 0.05 -16.90 2.28
C PRO A 35 -0.83 -16.27 3.36
N LYS A 36 -0.27 -15.81 4.49
CA LYS A 36 -1.00 -15.07 5.53
C LYS A 36 -1.32 -13.62 5.13
N ILE A 37 -0.61 -13.06 4.16
CA ILE A 37 -0.79 -11.68 3.71
C ILE A 37 -2.00 -11.63 2.77
N LYS A 38 -2.93 -10.71 3.05
CA LYS A 38 -4.16 -10.52 2.25
C LYS A 38 -3.99 -9.74 0.94
N LEU A 39 -2.74 -9.50 0.53
CA LEU A 39 -2.43 -8.90 -0.75
C LEU A 39 -2.24 -9.99 -1.81
N THR A 40 -2.36 -9.62 -3.08
CA THR A 40 -2.18 -10.55 -4.19
C THR A 40 -0.95 -10.20 -5.01
N LYS A 41 -0.57 -11.08 -5.94
CA LYS A 41 0.54 -10.86 -6.88
C LYS A 41 0.36 -9.60 -7.72
N LEU A 42 -0.88 -9.27 -8.09
CA LEU A 42 -1.20 -8.09 -8.88
C LEU A 42 -1.98 -7.08 -8.06
N LEU A 43 -1.52 -5.83 -8.08
CA LEU A 43 -2.20 -4.70 -7.46
C LEU A 43 -2.62 -3.68 -8.52
N ASN A 44 -3.69 -2.97 -8.22
CA ASN A 44 -4.16 -1.83 -9.00
C ASN A 44 -4.32 -0.64 -8.06
N LEU A 45 -3.68 0.47 -8.44
CA LEU A 45 -3.82 1.75 -7.75
C LEU A 45 -4.45 2.75 -8.70
N SER A 46 -5.63 3.24 -8.35
CA SER A 46 -6.35 4.25 -9.12
C SER A 46 -6.43 5.56 -8.35
N LYS A 47 -6.27 6.68 -9.04
CA LYS A 47 -6.43 8.01 -8.42
C LYS A 47 -7.89 8.19 -7.97
N ASN A 48 -8.09 8.73 -6.78
CA ASN A 48 -9.43 9.05 -6.30
C ASN A 48 -10.06 10.14 -7.19
N LYS A 49 -11.36 10.00 -7.45
CA LYS A 49 -12.18 10.95 -8.21
C LYS A 49 -13.14 11.72 -7.30
N GLU A 50 -12.81 11.84 -6.02
CA GLU A 50 -13.53 12.65 -5.02
C GLU A 50 -14.99 12.24 -4.77
N PHE A 51 -15.37 11.00 -5.12
CA PHE A 51 -16.72 10.49 -4.86
C PHE A 51 -16.94 10.01 -3.42
N ALA A 52 -15.87 9.71 -2.68
CA ALA A 52 -15.96 9.20 -1.31
C ALA A 52 -15.70 10.30 -0.29
N LYS A 53 -16.51 10.34 0.78
CA LYS A 53 -16.38 11.30 1.89
C LYS A 53 -15.03 11.22 2.62
N SER A 54 -14.36 10.06 2.57
CA SER A 54 -13.06 9.85 3.22
C SER A 54 -11.89 10.50 2.47
N SER A 55 -12.08 10.93 1.21
CA SER A 55 -11.06 11.66 0.43
C SER A 55 -9.65 11.03 0.39
N PRO A 56 -9.49 9.71 0.13
CA PRO A 56 -8.17 9.14 -0.09
C PRO A 56 -7.54 9.71 -1.37
N ILE A 57 -6.22 9.60 -1.51
CA ILE A 57 -5.52 10.01 -2.74
C ILE A 57 -5.59 8.93 -3.80
N PHE A 58 -5.39 7.68 -3.38
CA PHE A 58 -5.46 6.50 -4.25
C PHE A 58 -6.38 5.45 -3.66
N TRP A 59 -6.85 4.57 -4.52
CA TRP A 59 -7.60 3.38 -4.15
C TRP A 59 -6.83 2.14 -4.56
N LEU A 60 -6.62 1.24 -3.60
CA LEU A 60 -6.02 -0.07 -3.82
C LEU A 60 -7.08 -1.12 -4.17
N GLN A 61 -6.80 -1.89 -5.21
CA GLN A 61 -7.54 -3.11 -5.54
C GLN A 61 -6.56 -4.26 -5.74
N ILE A 62 -7.00 -5.44 -5.31
CA ILE A 62 -6.29 -6.71 -5.51
C ILE A 62 -7.00 -7.54 -6.57
N ARG A 63 -6.27 -8.46 -7.20
CA ARG A 63 -6.81 -9.35 -8.23
C ARG A 63 -6.93 -10.76 -7.70
N ILE A 64 -8.16 -11.26 -7.62
CA ILE A 64 -8.50 -12.61 -7.14
C ILE A 64 -9.23 -13.33 -8.29
N ASP A 65 -8.83 -14.56 -8.59
CA ASP A 65 -9.44 -15.41 -9.64
C ASP A 65 -9.61 -14.66 -10.98
N ASN A 66 -8.54 -14.00 -11.41
CA ASN A 66 -8.46 -13.21 -12.64
C ASN A 66 -9.35 -11.95 -12.67
N LYS A 67 -10.09 -11.64 -11.60
CA LYS A 67 -10.99 -10.49 -11.47
C LYS A 67 -10.47 -9.47 -10.45
N TRP A 68 -10.69 -8.18 -10.71
CA TRP A 68 -10.41 -7.13 -9.73
C TRP A 68 -11.47 -7.15 -8.64
N GLN A 69 -11.04 -7.28 -7.38
CA GLN A 69 -11.97 -7.34 -6.26
C GLN A 69 -12.79 -6.05 -6.15
N LYS A 70 -14.09 -6.22 -5.90
CA LYS A 70 -15.04 -5.17 -5.56
C LYS A 70 -15.70 -5.54 -4.23
N PRO A 71 -15.86 -4.59 -3.28
CA PRO A 71 -15.36 -3.22 -3.31
C PRO A 71 -13.83 -3.13 -3.32
N ARG A 72 -13.29 -1.93 -3.55
CA ARG A 72 -11.84 -1.66 -3.43
C ARG A 72 -11.36 -2.08 -2.04
N LEU A 73 -10.12 -2.58 -1.97
CA LEU A 73 -9.58 -3.14 -0.73
C LEU A 73 -9.40 -2.05 0.34
N THR A 74 -8.73 -0.95 -0.03
CA THR A 74 -8.54 0.18 0.88
C THR A 74 -8.20 1.48 0.14
N GLY A 75 -8.35 2.61 0.83
CA GLY A 75 -7.89 3.92 0.38
C GLY A 75 -6.49 4.22 0.92
N LEU A 76 -5.68 4.93 0.14
CA LEU A 76 -4.36 5.39 0.54
C LEU A 76 -4.42 6.88 0.90
N PHE A 77 -3.92 7.20 2.08
CA PHE A 77 -3.88 8.54 2.66
C PHE A 77 -2.44 9.02 2.75
N LYS A 78 -2.23 10.33 2.62
CA LYS A 78 -0.87 10.92 2.70
C LYS A 78 -0.34 10.83 4.11
N THR A 79 0.97 10.60 4.22
CA THR A 79 1.72 10.80 5.46
C THR A 79 2.47 12.14 5.41
N SER A 80 3.23 12.45 6.46
CA SER A 80 4.14 13.61 6.45
C SER A 80 5.33 13.44 5.50
N LEU A 81 5.64 12.21 5.08
CA LEU A 81 6.72 11.93 4.13
C LEU A 81 6.21 11.94 2.68
N SER A 82 6.99 12.56 1.80
CA SER A 82 6.72 12.54 0.36
C SER A 82 6.75 11.11 -0.18
N ASN A 83 5.82 10.77 -1.06
CA ASN A 83 5.69 9.45 -1.67
C ASN A 83 5.40 8.29 -0.69
N VAL A 84 5.17 8.58 0.58
CA VAL A 84 4.75 7.60 1.58
C VAL A 84 3.29 7.81 1.93
N TYR A 85 2.52 6.74 1.82
CA TYR A 85 1.09 6.70 2.07
C TYR A 85 0.78 5.59 3.05
N TYR A 86 -0.36 5.68 3.72
CA TYR A 86 -0.84 4.63 4.59
C TYR A 86 -2.25 4.23 4.20
N GLY A 87 -2.59 2.99 4.50
CA GLY A 87 -3.94 2.46 4.40
C GLY A 87 -4.09 1.30 5.37
N ASP A 88 -5.32 0.84 5.52
CA ASP A 88 -5.63 -0.27 6.42
C ASP A 88 -6.53 -1.29 5.76
N ILE A 89 -6.49 -2.53 6.24
CA ILE A 89 -7.41 -3.57 5.80
C ILE A 89 -8.10 -4.22 7.00
N ASP A 90 -9.26 -4.82 6.71
CA ASP A 90 -10.12 -5.49 7.69
C ASP A 90 -10.49 -4.61 8.89
N LYS A 91 -11.00 -3.39 8.61
CA LYS A 91 -11.47 -2.44 9.63
C LYS A 91 -10.36 -2.05 10.62
N CYS A 92 -9.25 -1.53 10.10
CA CYS A 92 -8.09 -1.13 10.89
C CYS A 92 -7.44 -2.25 11.70
N LYS A 93 -7.52 -3.50 11.23
CA LYS A 93 -6.84 -4.64 11.87
C LYS A 93 -5.39 -4.77 11.43
N HIS A 94 -5.11 -4.46 10.17
CA HIS A 94 -3.77 -4.51 9.61
C HIS A 94 -3.42 -3.16 8.99
N LEU A 95 -2.23 -2.64 9.32
CA LEU A 95 -1.70 -1.40 8.76
C LEU A 95 -0.80 -1.70 7.57
N LEU A 96 -0.94 -0.91 6.51
CA LEU A 96 -0.10 -0.96 5.33
C LEU A 96 0.55 0.41 5.12
N LEU A 97 1.87 0.43 4.97
CA LEU A 97 2.62 1.61 4.55
C LEU A 97 3.15 1.40 3.15
N PHE A 98 2.85 2.35 2.27
CA PHE A 98 3.16 2.31 0.85
C PHE A 98 4.21 3.38 0.56
N ASN A 99 5.35 2.98 0.02
CA ASN A 99 6.38 3.90 -0.44
C ASN A 99 6.55 3.74 -1.95
N PHE A 100 6.39 4.85 -2.67
CA PHE A 100 6.64 4.90 -4.12
C PHE A 100 8.04 5.43 -4.39
N SER A 101 8.90 4.61 -4.99
CA SER A 101 10.26 4.99 -5.40
C SER A 101 10.44 4.94 -6.92
N ASP A 102 11.62 5.31 -7.41
CA ASP A 102 12.01 5.23 -8.82
C ASP A 102 11.01 5.90 -9.78
N ARG A 103 10.68 7.16 -9.51
CA ARG A 103 9.64 7.90 -10.25
C ARG A 103 8.30 7.15 -10.30
N THR A 104 7.93 6.48 -9.20
CA THR A 104 6.70 5.68 -9.02
C THR A 104 6.67 4.32 -9.73
N ASN A 105 7.80 3.87 -10.30
CA ASN A 105 7.88 2.56 -10.94
C ASN A 105 7.99 1.41 -9.93
N THR A 106 8.49 1.67 -8.73
CA THR A 106 8.64 0.67 -7.68
C THR A 106 7.73 1.04 -6.51
N LEU A 107 6.97 0.07 -6.02
CA LEU A 107 6.09 0.20 -4.87
C LEU A 107 6.54 -0.77 -3.78
N THR A 108 7.03 -0.23 -2.67
CA THR A 108 7.33 -0.99 -1.47
C THR A 108 6.16 -0.89 -0.50
N ILE A 109 5.65 -2.03 -0.05
CA ILE A 109 4.58 -2.11 0.94
C ILE A 109 5.13 -2.78 2.19
N LYS A 110 5.14 -2.06 3.32
CA LYS A 110 5.36 -2.64 4.64
C LYS A 110 3.98 -3.00 5.23
N TYR A 111 3.75 -4.30 5.42
CA TYR A 111 2.50 -4.86 5.93
C TYR A 111 2.68 -5.25 7.40
N PHE A 112 1.90 -4.63 8.28
CA PHE A 112 1.91 -4.87 9.72
C PHE A 112 0.69 -5.72 10.08
N GLU A 113 0.92 -6.99 10.41
CA GLU A 113 -0.16 -7.93 10.71
C GLU A 113 -0.72 -7.70 12.12
N ASN A 114 -2.05 -7.64 12.28
CA ASN A 114 -2.74 -7.49 13.57
C ASN A 114 -2.28 -6.26 14.36
N TYR A 115 -1.82 -5.24 13.65
CA TYR A 115 -1.29 -4.02 14.22
C TYR A 115 -1.82 -2.82 13.44
N TYR A 116 -2.36 -1.85 14.17
CA TYR A 116 -2.78 -0.57 13.63
C TYR A 116 -2.49 0.54 14.64
N THR A 117 -2.08 1.69 14.14
CA THR A 117 -1.82 2.88 14.95
C THR A 117 -2.22 4.12 14.15
N THR A 118 -2.74 5.12 14.84
CA THR A 118 -3.00 6.45 14.28
C THR A 118 -1.74 7.30 14.26
N ASN A 119 -0.79 7.05 15.18
CA ASN A 119 0.50 7.74 15.21
C ASN A 119 1.53 6.97 14.38
N LEU A 120 1.75 7.45 13.16
CA LEU A 120 2.68 6.85 12.20
C LEU A 120 4.13 7.31 12.40
N THR A 121 4.40 8.32 13.23
CA THR A 121 5.71 9.00 13.34
C THR A 121 6.87 8.02 13.47
N SER A 122 6.77 7.07 14.39
CA SER A 122 7.83 6.07 14.62
C SER A 122 7.99 5.08 13.47
N LEU A 123 6.92 4.79 12.73
CA LEU A 123 6.97 3.88 11.57
C LEU A 123 7.51 4.56 10.32
N LEU A 124 7.35 5.88 10.21
CA LEU A 124 7.88 6.65 9.10
C LEU A 124 9.41 6.70 9.10
N LEU A 125 10.04 6.57 10.27
CA LEU A 125 11.50 6.44 10.40
C LEU A 125 12.05 5.25 9.59
N LEU A 126 11.25 4.19 9.39
CA LEU A 126 11.62 3.00 8.60
C LEU A 126 11.86 3.27 7.11
N PHE A 127 11.54 4.48 6.63
CA PHE A 127 11.75 4.93 5.26
C PHE A 127 12.81 6.03 5.15
N ILE A 128 13.30 6.56 6.27
CA ILE A 128 14.32 7.62 6.32
C ILE A 128 15.71 7.00 6.52
N GLU A 129 15.80 5.91 7.29
CA GLU A 129 17.07 5.24 7.61
C GLU A 129 17.51 4.19 6.57
N GLN A 130 17.10 4.31 5.30
CA GLN A 130 17.47 3.38 4.22
C GLN A 130 18.41 4.00 3.19
#